data_AF-A0A2P2PAU1-F1
#
_entry.id   AF-A0A2P2PAU1-F1
#
_cell.length_a   1.000
_cell.length_b   1.000
_cell.length_c   1.000
_cell.angle_alpha   90.00
_cell.angle_beta   90.00
_cell.angle_gamma   90.00
#
_symmetry.space_group_name_H-M   'P 1'
#
loop_
_entity.id
_entity.type
_entity.pdbx_description
1 polymer ?
#
loop_
_entity_poly.entity_id
_entity_poly.type
_entity_poly.pdbx_seq_one_letter_code
_entity_poly.pdbx_strand_id
1 'polypeptide(L)' 'MAGRTSVVVAHRLSAIQNCDLIAVLDNGEVVEKGTHSALFARGPTGAYYSLVSLQRTSP' A
#
# COMPACT_ATOMS: atom_id res chain seq x y z
N MET A 1 -13.88 9.54 0.21
CA MET A 1 -14.17 8.72 1.42
C MET A 1 -14.51 9.58 2.64
N ALA A 2 -14.92 10.84 2.49
CA ALA A 2 -15.14 11.72 3.63
C ALA A 2 -16.35 11.27 4.49
N GLY A 3 -16.19 11.30 5.81
CA GLY A 3 -17.25 11.05 6.78
C GLY A 3 -17.75 9.60 6.88
N ARG A 4 -16.96 8.62 6.41
CA ARG A 4 -17.33 7.19 6.45
C ARG A 4 -16.12 6.31 6.70
N THR A 5 -16.31 5.21 7.43
CA THR A 5 -15.33 4.11 7.45
C THR A 5 -15.33 3.45 6.08
N SER A 6 -14.19 3.47 5.39
CA SER A 6 -14.03 2.93 4.04
C SER A 6 -12.97 1.85 4.04
N VAL A 7 -13.27 0.69 3.47
CA VAL A 7 -12.31 -0.39 3.23
C VAL A 7 -12.09 -0.50 1.73
N VAL A 8 -10.83 -0.43 1.30
CA VAL A 8 -10.44 -0.40 -0.11
C VAL A 8 -9.49 -1.56 -0.36
N VAL A 9 -9.85 -2.42 -1.32
CA VAL A 9 -8.95 -3.45 -1.84
C VAL A 9 -8.60 -3.04 -3.26
N ALA A 10 -7.33 -2.76 -3.52
CA ALA A 10 -6.90 -2.29 -4.82
C ALA A 10 -5.49 -2.76 -5.17
N HIS A 11 -5.29 -2.99 -6.47
CA HIS A 11 -3.99 -3.26 -7.05
C HIS A 11 -3.36 -2.01 -7.70
N ARG A 12 -4.04 -0.86 -7.71
CA ARG A 12 -3.51 0.40 -8.28
C ARG A 12 -3.05 1.32 -7.16
N LEU A 13 -1.83 1.84 -7.28
CA LEU A 13 -1.21 2.72 -6.30
C LEU A 13 -2.03 3.99 -6.06
N SER A 14 -2.60 4.56 -7.13
CA SER A 14 -3.42 5.77 -7.04
C SER A 14 -4.66 5.62 -6.14
N ALA A 15 -5.17 4.39 -5.97
CA ALA A 15 -6.31 4.12 -5.11
C ALA A 15 -5.93 3.99 -3.63
N ILE A 16 -4.68 3.60 -3.32
CA ILE A 16 -4.23 3.30 -1.95
C ILE A 16 -3.32 4.38 -1.34
N GLN A 17 -2.69 5.23 -2.17
CA GLN A 17 -1.69 6.21 -1.71
C GLN A 17 -2.25 7.24 -0.71
N ASN A 18 -3.54 7.57 -0.82
CA ASN A 18 -4.23 8.54 0.04
C ASN A 18 -5.00 7.88 1.20
N CYS A 19 -4.85 6.57 1.40
CA CYS A 19 -5.48 5.90 2.53
C CYS A 19 -4.80 6.30 3.84
N ASP A 20 -5.62 6.53 4.89
CA ASP A 20 -5.14 6.79 6.25
C ASP A 20 -4.30 5.62 6.79
N LEU A 21 -4.60 4.40 6.30
CA LEU A 21 -3.96 3.16 6.69
C LEU A 21 -3.93 2.20 5.49
N ILE A 22 -2.77 1.63 5.23
CA ILE A 22 -2.56 0.60 4.21
C ILE A 22 -2.14 -0.69 4.94
N ALA A 23 -2.70 -1.82 4.53
CA ALA A 23 -2.29 -3.15 4.96
C ALA A 23 -1.87 -3.95 3.72
N VAL A 24 -0.65 -4.48 3.73
CA VAL A 24 -0.15 -5.39 2.69
C VAL A 24 -0.45 -6.80 3.12
N LEU A 25 -1.20 -7.53 2.29
CA LEU A 25 -1.44 -8.95 2.48
C LEU A 25 -0.47 -9.78 1.65
N ASP A 26 0.10 -10.81 2.27
CA ASP A 26 0.84 -11.87 1.59
C ASP A 26 0.52 -13.20 2.27
N ASN A 27 0.28 -14.25 1.47
CA ASN A 27 -0.07 -15.60 1.95
C ASN A 27 -1.20 -15.65 3.01
N GLY A 28 -2.17 -14.74 2.94
CA GLY A 28 -3.29 -14.67 3.87
C GLY A 28 -3.00 -13.93 5.19
N GLU A 29 -1.81 -13.37 5.35
CA GLU A 29 -1.39 -12.62 6.54
C GLU A 29 -1.10 -11.15 6.21
N VAL A 30 -1.26 -10.27 7.20
CA VAL A 30 -0.87 -8.86 7.08
C VAL A 30 0.62 -8.74 7.39
N VAL A 31 1.45 -8.63 6.36
CA VAL A 31 2.91 -8.56 6.48
C VAL A 31 3.43 -7.15 6.74
N GLU A 32 2.68 -6.12 6.32
CA GLU A 32 2.98 -4.72 6.61
C GLU A 32 1.72 -3.90 6.84
N LYS A 33 1.81 -2.88 7.70
CA LYS A 33 0.71 -1.96 7.96
C LYS A 33 1.24 -0.57 8.33
N GLY A 34 0.68 0.47 7.74
CA GLY A 34 1.08 1.86 8.01
C GLY A 34 0.56 2.86 6.99
N THR A 35 1.00 4.10 7.09
CA THR A 35 0.76 5.12 6.06
C THR A 35 1.63 4.85 4.84
N HIS A 36 1.25 5.42 3.69
CA HIS A 36 2.08 5.38 2.48
C HIS A 36 3.54 5.77 2.74
N SER A 37 3.77 6.89 3.42
CA SER A 37 5.11 7.42 3.71
C SER A 37 5.92 6.50 4.61
N ALA A 38 5.31 5.96 5.68
CA ALA A 38 5.99 5.07 6.62
C ALA A 38 6.40 3.75 5.96
N LEU A 39 5.50 3.17 5.16
CA LEU A 39 5.78 1.91 4.44
C LEU A 39 6.80 2.10 3.34
N PHE A 40 6.73 3.19 2.58
CA PHE A 40 7.70 3.49 1.52
C PHE A 40 9.11 3.77 2.09
N ALA A 41 9.20 4.39 3.26
CA ALA A 41 10.48 4.65 3.93
C ALA A 41 11.25 3.38 4.34
N ARG A 42 10.60 2.21 4.38
CA ARG A 42 11.27 0.91 4.62
C ARG A 42 12.23 0.53 3.49
N GLY A 43 12.07 1.14 2.31
CA GLY A 43 12.98 0.92 1.18
C GLY A 43 12.85 -0.47 0.55
N PRO A 44 13.86 -0.92 -0.21
CA PRO A 44 13.79 -2.12 -1.07
C PRO A 44 13.46 -3.44 -0.38
N THR A 45 13.60 -3.51 0.95
CA THR A 45 13.27 -4.70 1.75
C THR A 45 11.81 -4.75 2.20
N GLY A 46 11.05 -3.66 2.01
CA GLY A 46 9.64 -3.58 2.36
C GLY A 46 8.73 -4.14 1.27
N ALA A 47 7.75 -4.96 1.65
CA ALA A 47 6.78 -5.56 0.74
C ALA A 47 5.95 -4.48 0.01
N TYR A 48 5.53 -3.43 0.72
CA TYR A 48 4.85 -2.29 0.11
C TYR A 48 5.73 -1.59 -0.96
N TYR A 49 7.01 -1.38 -0.66
CA TYR A 49 7.94 -0.72 -1.57
C TYR A 49 8.11 -1.52 -2.88
N SER A 50 8.24 -2.85 -2.78
CA SER A 50 8.34 -3.73 -3.95
C SER A 50 7.09 -3.62 -4.83
N LEU A 51 5.89 -3.65 -4.24
CA LEU A 51 4.62 -3.52 -4.97
C LEU A 51 4.48 -2.16 -5.67
N VAL A 52 4.87 -1.07 -4.99
CA VAL A 52 4.87 0.29 -5.57
C VAL A 52 5.84 0.37 -6.75
N SER A 53 7.04 -0.20 -6.60
CA SER A 53 8.10 -0.14 -7.60
C SER A 53 7.68 -0.83 -8.89
N LEU A 54 7.01 -1.99 -8.81
CA LEU A 54 6.48 -2.72 -9.96
C LEU A 54 5.44 -1.91 -10.77
N GLN A 55 4.60 -1.11 -10.10
CA GLN A 55 3.59 -0.29 -10.78
C GLN A 55 4.14 0.97 -11.44
N ARG A 56 5.33 1.42 -11.02
CA ARG A 56 6.04 2.53 -11.64
C ARG A 56 6.75 2.13 -12.93
N THR A 57 6.90 0.84 -13.19
CA THR A 57 7.61 0.31 -14.37
C THR A 57 6.70 -0.03 -15.54
N SER A 58 5.44 0.41 -15.55
CA SER A 58 4.63 0.34 -16.77
C SER A 58 5.08 1.44 -17.75
N PRO A 59 5.42 1.11 -19.01
CA PRO A 59 5.85 2.07 -20.02
C PRO A 59 4.77 3.11 -20.37
#